data_AF-A0A529TZ64-F1
#
_entry.id   AF-A0A529TZ64-F1
#
_cell.length_a   1.000
_cell.length_b   1.000
_cell.length_c   1.000
_cell.angle_alpha   90.00
_cell.angle_beta   90.00
_cell.angle_gamma   90.00
#
_symmetry.space_group_name_H-M   'P 1'
#
loop_
_entity.id
_entity.type
_entity.pdbx_description
1 polymer ?
#
loop_
_entity_poly.entity_id
_entity_poly.type
_entity_poly.pdbx_seq_one_letter_code
_entity_poly.pdbx_strand_id
1 'polypeptide(L)' 'MAYLNYDEIVSAVQILAEKYPTLTTQVPLPNLTVESRRVGALAIGKTRGPDQRTAIFVGGVHA' A
#
# COMPACT_ATOMS: atom_id res chain seq x y z
N MET A 1 -21.47 -0.74 5.29
CA MET A 1 -20.19 -0.51 4.59
C MET A 1 -20.12 -1.49 3.44
N ALA A 2 -19.74 -1.06 2.24
CA ALA A 2 -19.56 -1.95 1.10
C ALA A 2 -18.14 -2.54 1.14
N TYR A 3 -18.01 -3.81 0.77
CA TYR A 3 -16.70 -4.42 0.48
C TYR A 3 -16.23 -3.92 -0.89
N LEU A 4 -14.93 -3.64 -0.99
CA LEU A 4 -14.28 -3.26 -2.23
C LEU A 4 -13.63 -4.48 -2.86
N ASN A 5 -13.68 -4.57 -4.18
CA ASN A 5 -12.91 -5.54 -4.93
C ASN A 5 -11.43 -5.13 -5.03
N TYR A 6 -10.60 -6.02 -5.55
CA TYR A 6 -9.16 -5.79 -5.69
C TYR A 6 -8.82 -4.50 -6.46
N ASP A 7 -9.46 -4.27 -7.61
CA ASP A 7 -9.15 -3.12 -8.48
C ASP A 7 -9.56 -1.80 -7.82
N GLU A 8 -10.68 -1.81 -7.10
CA GLU A 8 -11.13 -0.67 -6.29
C GLU A 8 -10.15 -0.36 -5.17
N ILE A 9 -9.62 -1.37 -4.47
CA ILE A 9 -8.62 -1.19 -3.42
C ILE A 9 -7.33 -0.60 -4.01
N VAL A 10 -6.83 -1.16 -5.11
CA VAL A 10 -5.61 -0.67 -5.77
C VAL A 10 -5.77 0.79 -6.20
N SER A 11 -6.90 1.11 -6.83
CA SER A 11 -7.23 2.48 -7.26
C SER A 11 -7.32 3.43 -6.08
N ALA A 12 -7.96 3.03 -4.98
CA ALA A 12 -8.08 3.85 -3.78
C ALA A 12 -6.72 4.15 -3.13
N VAL A 13 -5.80 3.15 -3.09
CA VAL A 13 -4.44 3.34 -2.58
C VAL A 13 -3.64 4.30 -3.45
N GLN A 14 -3.81 4.25 -4.78
CA GLN A 14 -3.20 5.22 -5.70
C GLN A 14 -3.73 6.64 -5.48
N ILE A 15 -5.05 6.81 -5.43
CA ILE A 15 -5.68 8.11 -5.17
C ILE A 15 -5.21 8.68 -3.82
N LEU A 16 -5.08 7.83 -2.80
CA LEU A 16 -4.59 8.27 -1.49
C LEU A 16 -3.14 8.77 -1.56
N ALA A 17 -2.29 8.08 -2.32
CA ALA A 17 -0.89 8.48 -2.54
C ALA A 17 -0.79 9.83 -3.26
N GLU A 18 -1.57 10.01 -4.32
CA GLU A 18 -1.63 11.24 -5.11
C GLU A 18 -2.20 12.42 -4.31
N LYS A 19 -3.17 12.16 -3.43
CA LYS A 19 -3.79 13.19 -2.59
C LYS A 19 -2.88 13.69 -1.47
N TYR A 20 -1.97 12.86 -0.97
CA TYR A 20 -1.09 13.20 0.16
C TYR A 20 0.40 12.95 -0.15
N PRO A 21 0.96 13.57 -1.20
CA PRO A 21 2.28 13.20 -1.73
C PRO A 21 3.45 13.43 -0.75
N THR A 22 3.27 14.26 0.27
CA THR A 22 4.29 14.54 1.31
C THR A 22 4.19 13.61 2.52
N LEU A 23 3.12 12.82 2.62
CA LEU A 23 2.86 11.91 3.74
C LEU A 23 2.90 10.45 3.30
N THR A 24 2.47 10.17 2.08
CA THR A 24 2.30 8.81 1.58
C THR A 24 3.23 8.52 0.42
N THR A 25 3.75 7.30 0.35
CA THR A 25 4.61 6.85 -0.74
C THR A 25 4.17 5.44 -1.13
N GLN A 26 3.87 5.23 -2.42
CA GLN A 26 3.67 3.87 -2.92
C GLN A 26 5.00 3.15 -2.99
N VAL A 27 5.03 1.95 -2.41
CA VAL A 27 6.20 1.08 -2.40
C VAL A 27 5.83 -0.19 -3.17
N PRO A 28 6.35 -0.38 -4.40
CA PRO A 28 6.15 -1.62 -5.12
C PRO A 28 6.86 -2.75 -4.37
N LEU A 29 6.19 -3.88 -4.17
CA LEU A 29 6.80 -5.07 -3.60
C LEU A 29 7.39 -5.94 -4.72
N PRO A 30 8.48 -6.67 -4.45
CA PRO A 30 9.25 -7.34 -5.49
C PRO A 30 8.53 -8.53 -6.13
N ASN A 31 7.53 -9.09 -5.45
CA ASN A 31 6.86 -10.32 -5.86
C ASN A 31 5.50 -10.03 -6.51
N LEU A 32 5.13 -10.88 -7.46
CA LEU A 32 3.77 -10.95 -7.99
C LEU A 32 2.93 -11.94 -7.18
N THR A 33 1.61 -11.81 -7.26
CA THR A 33 0.69 -12.84 -6.77
C THR A 33 0.77 -14.09 -7.64
N VAL A 34 0.14 -15.19 -7.19
CA VAL A 34 0.01 -16.43 -7.99
C VAL A 34 -0.70 -16.20 -9.33
N GLU A 35 -1.66 -15.26 -9.37
CA GLU A 35 -2.34 -14.81 -10.58
C GLU A 35 -1.58 -13.71 -11.36
N SER A 36 -0.29 -13.50 -11.09
CA SER A 36 0.55 -12.50 -11.75
C SER A 36 0.12 -11.04 -11.58
N ARG A 37 -0.57 -10.71 -10.47
CA ARG A 37 -0.93 -9.33 -10.13
C ARG A 37 0.22 -8.65 -9.37
N ARG A 38 0.37 -7.34 -9.56
CA ARG A 38 1.36 -6.54 -8.81
C ARG A 38 0.92 -6.37 -7.36
N VAL A 39 1.88 -6.46 -6.44
CA VAL A 39 1.65 -6.20 -5.01
C VAL A 39 2.37 -4.91 -4.64
N GLY A 40 1.72 -4.08 -3.82
CA GLY A 40 2.28 -2.84 -3.33
C GLY A 40 1.96 -2.62 -1.85
N ALA A 41 2.77 -1.79 -1.21
CA ALA A 41 2.51 -1.24 0.10
C ALA A 41 2.38 0.29 0.01
N LEU A 42 1.73 0.89 1.01
CA LEU A 42 1.68 2.33 1.18
C LEU A 42 2.47 2.70 2.44
N ALA A 43 3.62 3.34 2.27
CA ALA A 43 4.34 3.89 3.40
C ALA A 43 3.69 5.21 3.82
N ILE A 44 3.37 5.35 5.11
CA ILE A 44 2.72 6.54 5.68
C ILE A 44 3.64 7.16 6.73
N GLY A 45 3.95 8.45 6.56
CA GLY A 45 4.78 9.24 7.47
C GLY A 45 5.52 10.35 6.72
N LYS A 46 5.92 11.41 7.42
CA LYS A 46 6.64 12.55 6.80
C LYS A 46 8.15 12.33 6.69
N THR A 47 8.73 11.57 7.63
CA THR A 47 10.16 11.34 7.72
C THR A 47 10.52 9.98 7.12
N ARG A 48 11.70 9.88 6.50
CA ARG A 48 12.30 8.66 5.96
C ARG A 48 13.74 8.58 6.44
N GLY A 49 14.20 7.37 6.75
CA GLY A 49 15.58 7.13 7.16
C GLY A 49 15.79 5.68 7.61
N PRO A 50 17.05 5.20 7.61
CA PRO A 50 17.38 3.82 7.97
C PRO A 50 17.03 3.50 9.43
N ASP A 51 17.10 4.48 10.32
CA ASP A 51 16.87 4.30 11.76
C ASP A 51 15.44 4.69 12.20
N GLN A 52 14.55 4.93 11.26
CA GLN A 52 13.19 5.34 11.56
C GLN A 52 12.39 4.15 12.10
N ARG A 53 11.97 4.23 13.37
CA ARG A 53 11.06 3.25 13.97
C ARG A 53 9.79 3.19 13.14
N THR A 54 9.48 1.99 12.65
CA THR A 54 8.40 1.73 11.71
C THR A 54 7.59 0.54 12.19
N ALA A 55 6.27 0.61 12.03
CA ALA A 55 5.36 -0.51 12.24
C ALA A 55 4.80 -0.95 10.89
N ILE A 56 4.59 -2.25 10.71
CA ILE A 56 4.01 -2.82 9.51
C ILE A 56 2.62 -3.35 9.87
N PHE A 57 1.63 -2.95 9.07
CA PHE A 57 0.28 -3.48 9.13
C PHE A 57 0.02 -4.31 7.88
N VAL A 58 -0.43 -5.55 8.07
CA VAL A 58 -0.78 -6.47 6.98
C VAL A 58 -2.22 -6.92 7.19
N GLY A 59 -3.00 -6.96 6.12
CA GLY A 59 -4.38 -7.42 6.12
C GLY A 59 -4.68 -8.22 4.85
N GLY A 60 -5.79 -8.98 4.84
CA GLY A 60 -6.18 -9.79 3.68
C GLY A 60 -5.25 -10.98 3.39
N VAL A 61 -4.58 -11.52 4.42
CA VAL A 61 -3.73 -12.72 4.29
C VAL A 61 -4.57 -13.96 3.99
N HIS A 62 -5.80 -13.98 4.50
CA HIS A 62 -6.82 -14.98 4.18
C HIS A 62 -8.01 -14.26 3.52
N ALA A 63 -8.55 -14.88 2.48
CA ALA A 63 -9.71 -14.41 1.72
C ALA A 63 -11.02 -14.89 2.36
#